data_AF-A0A964YF22-F1
#
_entry.id   AF-A0A964YF22-F1
#
_cell.length_a   1.000
_cell.length_b   1.000
_cell.length_c   1.000
_cell.angle_alpha   90.00
_cell.angle_beta   90.00
_cell.angle_gamma   90.00
#
_symmetry.space_group_name_H-M   'P 1'
#
loop_
_entity.id
_entity.type
_entity.pdbx_description
1 polymer ?
#
loop_
_entity_poly.entity_id
_entity_poly.type
_entity_poly.pdbx_seq_one_letter_code
_entity_poly.pdbx_strand_id
1 'polypeptide(L)'
;MLIPLQRRITEATGSLSFGQLLVETIQVNYSQGLLTIVLNEKWYTLSIDQQNQLAQTLLRQSGELSFTNLEIRNQSDQLLARSPVVGNEMIILKRSDER
;
A
#
# COMPACT_ATOMS: atom_id res chain seq x y z
N MET A 1 4.52 -12.23 18.09
CA MET A 1 4.64 -13.04 16.85
C MET A 1 3.69 -12.45 15.80
N LEU A 2 4.13 -11.48 14.99
CA LEU A 2 3.28 -10.72 14.02
C LEU A 2 3.20 -11.38 12.62
N ILE A 3 3.37 -12.70 12.57
CA ILE A 3 3.57 -13.46 11.33
C ILE A 3 2.37 -13.49 10.35
N PRO A 4 1.09 -13.29 10.72
CA PRO A 4 -0.01 -13.40 9.75
C PRO A 4 -0.11 -12.25 8.73
N LEU A 5 0.05 -11.01 9.18
CA LEU A 5 -0.29 -9.83 8.37
C LEU A 5 0.79 -9.52 7.32
N GLN A 6 2.05 -9.44 7.76
CA GLN A 6 3.17 -9.15 6.87
C GLN A 6 3.28 -10.20 5.77
N ARG A 7 3.06 -11.48 6.12
CA ARG A 7 3.03 -12.56 5.15
C ARG A 7 1.97 -12.33 4.06
N ARG A 8 0.72 -12.03 4.43
CA ARG A 8 -0.36 -11.83 3.45
C ARG A 8 -0.08 -10.67 2.50
N ILE A 9 0.42 -9.54 3.01
CA ILE A 9 0.80 -8.40 2.18
C ILE A 9 1.98 -8.76 1.25
N THR A 10 2.98 -9.46 1.76
CA THR A 10 4.12 -9.93 0.96
C THR A 10 3.72 -10.93 -0.11
N GLU A 11 2.81 -11.86 0.18
CA GLU A 11 2.29 -12.83 -0.79
C GLU A 11 1.47 -12.14 -1.89
N ALA A 12 0.60 -11.20 -1.51
CA ALA A 12 -0.19 -10.45 -2.47
C ALA A 12 0.67 -9.58 -3.38
N THR A 13 1.67 -8.89 -2.82
CA THR A 13 2.61 -8.08 -3.63
C THR A 13 3.64 -8.94 -4.37
N GLY A 14 3.94 -10.14 -3.90
CA GLY A 14 4.79 -11.11 -4.60
C GLY A 14 4.16 -11.67 -5.89
N SER A 15 2.83 -11.67 -5.98
CA SER A 15 2.14 -11.95 -7.26
C SER A 15 2.40 -10.88 -8.33
N LEU A 16 2.83 -9.69 -7.91
CA LEU A 16 3.30 -8.62 -8.77
C LEU A 16 4.82 -8.77 -8.88
N SER A 17 5.33 -9.09 -10.07
CA SER A 17 6.77 -9.31 -10.31
C SER A 17 7.68 -8.15 -9.88
N PHE A 18 7.11 -6.97 -9.62
CA PHE A 18 7.77 -5.75 -9.17
C PHE A 18 7.39 -5.33 -7.73
N GLY A 19 6.38 -5.94 -7.11
CA GLY A 19 5.72 -5.49 -5.87
C GLY A 19 6.50 -5.76 -4.59
N GLN A 20 7.12 -6.94 -4.50
CA GLN A 20 7.64 -7.48 -3.24
C GLN A 20 8.82 -6.69 -2.66
N LEU A 21 9.65 -6.08 -3.53
CA LEU A 21 10.82 -5.30 -3.13
C LEU A 21 10.50 -3.84 -2.77
N LEU A 22 9.22 -3.43 -2.83
CA LEU A 22 8.78 -2.06 -2.54
C LEU A 22 8.33 -1.89 -1.10
N VAL A 23 7.72 -2.91 -0.50
CA VAL A 23 7.18 -2.84 0.86
C VAL A 23 8.32 -2.94 1.87
N GLU A 24 8.50 -1.87 2.65
CA GLU A 24 9.52 -1.83 3.70
C GLU A 24 8.93 -2.11 5.07
N THR A 25 7.82 -1.44 5.39
CA THR A 25 7.22 -1.52 6.72
C THR A 25 5.70 -1.60 6.60
N ILE A 26 5.09 -2.36 7.51
CA ILE A 26 3.64 -2.42 7.67
C ILE A 26 3.33 -2.02 9.11
N GLN A 27 2.45 -1.04 9.27
CA GLN A 27 2.00 -0.53 10.55
C GLN A 27 0.49 -0.70 10.66
N VAL A 28 0.03 -0.95 11.88
CA VAL A 28 -1.39 -1.24 12.13
C VAL A 28 -1.89 -0.39 13.27
N ASN A 29 -3.03 0.27 13.04
CA ASN A 29 -3.81 0.90 14.08
C ASN A 29 -5.21 0.27 14.11
N TYR A 30 -5.39 -0.73 14.98
CA TYR A 30 -6.65 -1.46 15.12
C TYR A 30 -7.80 -0.59 15.63
N SER A 31 -7.53 0.40 16.50
CA SER A 31 -8.60 1.26 17.03
C SER A 31 -9.20 2.18 15.98
N GLN A 32 -8.45 2.47 14.92
CA GLN A 32 -8.87 3.28 13.77
C GLN A 32 -9.22 2.44 12.53
N GLY A 33 -9.09 1.11 12.61
CA GLY A 33 -9.23 0.23 11.44
C GLY A 33 -8.28 0.60 10.30
N LEU A 34 -7.10 1.15 10.62
CA LEU A 34 -6.14 1.69 9.66
C LEU A 34 -4.94 0.75 9.48
N LEU A 35 -4.68 0.41 8.21
CA LEU A 35 -3.45 -0.22 7.77
C LEU A 35 -2.57 0.83 7.06
N THR A 36 -1.33 0.96 7.49
CA THR A 36 -0.34 1.82 6.82
C THR A 36 0.77 0.96 6.23
N ILE A 37 1.02 1.13 4.94
CA ILE A 37 2.08 0.43 4.20
C ILE A 37 3.11 1.47 3.76
N VAL A 38 4.34 1.30 4.22
CA VAL A 38 5.46 2.17 3.84
C VAL A 38 6.20 1.53 2.68
N LEU A 39 6.28 2.27 1.57
CA LEU A 39 7.02 1.89 0.38
C LEU A 39 8.33 2.67 0.29
N ASN A 40 9.33 2.05 -0.34
CA ASN A 40 10.56 2.73 -0.69
C ASN A 40 10.43 3.62 -1.93
N GLU A 41 11.51 4.35 -2.23
CA GLU A 41 11.57 5.30 -3.35
C GLU A 41 11.36 4.65 -4.72
N LYS A 42 11.49 3.32 -4.86
CA LYS A 42 11.22 2.64 -6.14
C LYS A 42 9.76 2.78 -6.57
N TRP A 43 8.85 3.18 -5.68
CA TRP A 43 7.49 3.58 -6.06
C TRP A 43 7.46 4.57 -7.24
N TYR A 44 8.38 5.53 -7.25
CA TYR A 44 8.47 6.55 -8.30
C TYR A 44 9.10 6.06 -9.60
N THR A 45 9.70 4.86 -9.59
CA THR A 45 10.26 4.21 -10.79
C THR A 45 9.23 3.34 -11.51
N LEU A 46 8.08 3.07 -10.87
CA LEU A 46 7.00 2.29 -11.46
C LEU A 46 6.26 3.10 -12.53
N SER A 47 5.79 2.40 -13.57
CA SER A 47 4.84 3.00 -14.51
C SER A 47 3.52 3.34 -13.82
N ILE A 48 2.73 4.22 -14.46
CA ILE A 48 1.39 4.61 -13.96
C ILE A 48 0.52 3.36 -13.71
N ASP A 49 0.55 2.39 -14.65
CA ASP A 49 -0.21 1.15 -14.53
C ASP A 49 0.28 0.26 -13.39
N GLN A 50 1.60 0.17 -13.20
CA GLN A 50 2.20 -0.58 -12.08
C GLN A 50 1.85 0.03 -10.72
N GLN A 51 1.86 1.36 -10.62
CA GLN A 51 1.42 2.08 -9.43
C GLN A 51 -0.06 1.81 -9.13
N ASN A 52 -0.92 1.89 -10.15
CA ASN A 52 -2.35 1.59 -10.02
C ASN A 52 -2.57 0.14 -9.56
N GLN A 53 -1.91 -0.81 -10.21
CA GLN A 53 -2.05 -2.24 -9.92
C GLN A 53 -1.58 -2.57 -8.51
N LEU A 54 -0.42 -2.05 -8.08
CA LEU A 54 0.09 -2.26 -6.73
C LEU A 54 -0.88 -1.69 -5.69
N ALA A 55 -1.28 -0.44 -5.86
CA ALA A 55 -2.12 0.23 -4.88
C ALA A 55 -3.51 -0.43 -4.79
N GLN A 56 -4.11 -0.81 -5.93
CA GLN A 56 -5.38 -1.54 -5.96
C GLN A 56 -5.28 -2.94 -5.34
N THR A 57 -4.14 -3.62 -5.52
CA THR A 57 -3.89 -4.94 -4.90
C THR A 57 -3.83 -4.81 -3.37
N LEU A 58 -3.13 -3.78 -2.88
CA LEU A 58 -3.02 -3.49 -1.45
C LEU A 58 -4.37 -3.10 -0.85
N LEU A 59 -5.18 -2.31 -1.57
CA LEU A 59 -6.54 -1.94 -1.14
C LEU A 59 -7.45 -3.17 -1.00
N ARG A 60 -7.39 -4.10 -1.96
CA ARG A 60 -8.15 -5.35 -1.87
C ARG A 60 -7.73 -6.16 -0.65
N GLN A 61 -6.42 -6.31 -0.45
CA GLN A 61 -5.88 -7.06 0.69
C GLN A 61 -6.23 -6.42 2.04
N SER A 62 -6.19 -5.09 2.16
CA SER A 62 -6.57 -4.43 3.40
C SER A 62 -8.02 -4.74 3.77
N GLY A 63 -8.92 -4.78 2.77
CA GLY A 63 -10.32 -5.17 2.95
C GLY A 63 -10.49 -6.63 3.38
N GLU A 64 -9.77 -7.57 2.74
CA GLU A 64 -9.77 -9.00 3.13
C GLU A 64 -9.26 -9.21 4.56
N LEU A 65 -8.39 -8.31 5.02
CA LEU A 65 -7.83 -8.26 6.38
C LEU A 65 -8.70 -7.47 7.37
N SER A 66 -9.91 -7.05 6.97
CA SER A 66 -10.89 -6.31 7.78
C SER A 66 -10.44 -4.89 8.19
N PHE A 67 -9.49 -4.28 7.48
CA PHE A 67 -9.18 -2.86 7.63
C PHE A 67 -10.12 -2.00 6.78
N THR A 68 -10.71 -0.99 7.40
CA THR A 68 -11.61 -0.05 6.74
C THR A 68 -10.86 1.05 6.00
N ASN A 69 -9.64 1.35 6.44
CA ASN A 69 -8.79 2.39 5.86
C ASN A 69 -7.42 1.82 5.47
N LEU A 70 -6.91 2.27 4.32
CA LEU A 70 -5.54 2.00 3.87
C LEU A 70 -4.84 3.32 3.56
N GLU A 71 -3.63 3.47 4.07
CA GLU A 71 -2.69 4.50 3.65
C GLU A 71 -1.40 3.86 3.12
N ILE A 72 -0.94 4.36 1.99
CA ILE A 72 0.37 4.03 1.42
C ILE A 72 1.23 5.28 1.55
N ARG A 73 2.37 5.14 2.23
CA ARG A 73 3.28 6.24 2.54
C ARG A 73 4.70 5.94 2.08
N ASN A 74 5.55 6.94 1.97
CA ASN A 74 6.99 6.74 1.85
C ASN A 74 7.70 6.82 3.21
N GLN A 75 9.02 6.62 3.21
CA GLN A 75 9.86 6.68 4.41
C GLN A 75 9.85 8.03 5.12
N SER A 76 9.54 9.12 4.41
CA SER A 76 9.42 10.48 4.95
C SER A 76 8.01 10.80 5.45
N ASP A 77 7.16 9.77 5.65
CA ASP A 77 5.77 9.88 6.07
C ASP A 77 4.87 10.67 5.08
N GLN A 78 5.30 10.81 3.82
CA GLN A 78 4.49 11.44 2.78
C GLN A 78 3.44 10.46 2.25
N LEU A 79 2.19 10.92 2.15
CA LEU A 79 1.09 10.12 1.63
C LEU A 79 1.18 9.95 0.11
N LEU A 80 1.33 8.71 -0.34
CA LEU A 80 1.42 8.34 -1.75
C LEU A 80 0.05 7.95 -2.33
N ALA A 81 -0.71 7.15 -1.58
CA ALA A 81 -2.05 6.70 -1.95
C ALA A 81 -2.90 6.46 -0.69
N ARG A 82 -4.23 6.53 -0.81
CA ARG A 82 -5.17 6.23 0.28
C ARG A 82 -6.48 5.64 -0.19
N SER A 83 -7.13 4.85 0.65
CA SER A 83 -8.44 4.27 0.36
C SER A 83 -9.45 5.37 0.02
N PRO A 84 -10.37 5.11 -0.91
CA PRO A 84 -11.44 6.05 -1.21
C PRO A 84 -12.40 6.17 -0.03
N VAL A 85 -13.05 7.33 0.11
CA VAL A 85 -14.17 7.50 1.06
C VAL A 85 -15.43 6.83 0.50
N VAL A 86 -15.62 6.89 -0.82
CA VAL A 86 -16.72 6.27 -1.56
C VAL A 86 -16.14 5.63 -2.83
N GLY A 87 -16.54 4.40 -3.11
CA GLY A 87 -16.07 3.62 -4.26
C GLY A 87 -15.02 2.57 -3.89
N ASN A 88 -14.52 1.87 -4.90
CA ASN A 88 -13.65 0.69 -4.71
C ASN A 88 -12.25 0.86 -5.33
N GLU A 89 -11.96 2.05 -5.85
CA GLU A 89 -10.72 2.36 -6.55
C GLU A 89 -9.78 3.16 -5.65
N MET A 90 -8.50 2.79 -5.66
CA MET A 90 -7.46 3.48 -4.91
C MET A 90 -7.30 4.94 -5.39
N ILE A 91 -7.15 5.87 -4.43
CA ILE A 91 -6.78 7.26 -4.74
C ILE A 91 -5.25 7.39 -4.64
N ILE A 92 -4.59 7.69 -5.76
CA ILE A 92 -3.15 7.98 -5.80
C ILE A 92 -2.93 9.50 -5.80
N LEU A 93 -2.15 9.99 -4.84
CA LEU A 93 -1.84 11.41 -4.66
C LEU A 93 -0.47 11.80 -5.22
N LYS A 94 0.50 10.88 -5.20
CA LYS A 94 1.88 11.15 -5.66
C LYS A 94 2.36 10.04 -6.60
N ARG A 95 2.60 10.41 -7.85
CA ARG A 95 3.10 9.50 -8.91
C ARG A 95 4.59 9.68 -9.21
N SER A 96 5.12 10.86 -8.93
CA SER A 96 6.51 11.25 -9.13
C SER A 96 7.06 11.92 -7.88
N ASP A 97 8.38 11.86 -7.74
CA ASP A 97 9.09 12.56 -6.68
C ASP A 97 9.16 14.05 -7.04
N GLU A 98 8.53 14.92 -6.26
CA GLU A 98 8.54 16.38 -6.46
C GLU A 98 9.66 17.02 -5.63
N ARG A 99 10.88 16.51 -5.78
CA ARG A 99 12.09 17.16 -5.21
C ARG A 99 12.45 18.43 -5.97
#